data_AF-A0A850BNL2-F1
#
_entry.id   AF-A0A850BNL2-F1
#
_cell.length_a   1.000
_cell.length_b   1.000
_cell.length_c   1.000
_cell.angle_alpha   90.00
_cell.angle_beta   90.00
_cell.angle_gamma   90.00
#
_symmetry.space_group_name_H-M   'P 1'
#
loop_
_entity.id
_entity.type
_entity.pdbx_description
1 polymer ?
#
loop_
_entity_poly.entity_id
_entity_poly.type
_entity_poly.pdbx_seq_one_letter_code
_entity_poly.pdbx_strand_id
1 'polypeptide(L)'
;MASFEARCAPGEQDAECSPELAPRGRIATPPEPIALGMTPDGGTLLVACGWGRALFAHPLREGDGLSFTAPLAREPRGFALDKTGRFAIVAHAVGSRVSVVSIEKGSVLHERALDWRDKVLDPFTSSVVANVPRHAVQGFAVAVLGERAHVPLVLVYPGDPLVSSGGYGLSVEEIAPYFPHEPALAVLDIPAAARGESGEDNTDVILRTPYDVVSADASRASAGRPPRPKGAPP
;
A
#
# COMPACT_ATOMS: atom_id res chain seq x y z
N MET A 1 -16.39 10.52 -26.24
CA MET A 1 -15.14 11.31 -26.30
C MET A 1 -15.53 12.77 -26.23
N ALA A 2 -15.25 13.46 -25.12
CA ALA A 2 -15.43 14.91 -25.05
C ALA A 2 -14.26 15.56 -25.79
N SER A 3 -14.55 16.25 -26.90
CA SER A 3 -13.56 17.06 -27.60
C SER A 3 -13.22 18.28 -26.74
N PHE A 4 -11.93 18.52 -26.53
CA PHE A 4 -11.43 19.79 -26.01
C PHE A 4 -11.43 20.78 -27.18
N GLU A 5 -12.46 21.61 -27.30
CA GLU A 5 -12.42 22.74 -28.22
C GLU A 5 -11.74 23.93 -27.53
N ALA A 6 -10.50 24.21 -27.93
CA ALA A 6 -9.85 25.47 -27.61
C ALA A 6 -10.63 26.61 -28.30
N ARG A 7 -11.36 27.41 -27.51
CA ARG A 7 -11.99 28.63 -28.03
C ARG A 7 -10.98 29.76 -27.99
N CYS A 8 -10.35 30.01 -29.14
CA CYS A 8 -9.62 31.26 -29.36
C CYS A 8 -10.65 32.41 -29.53
N ALA A 9 -10.33 33.60 -29.02
CA ALA A 9 -11.19 34.79 -29.19
C ALA A 9 -11.26 35.19 -30.69
N PRO A 10 -12.40 35.68 -31.18
CA PRO A 10 -12.51 36.11 -32.57
C PRO A 10 -11.69 37.37 -32.80
N GLY A 11 -10.54 37.25 -33.49
CA GLY A 11 -9.76 38.41 -33.95
C GLY A 11 -8.24 38.23 -34.08
N GLU A 12 -7.65 37.14 -33.60
CA GLU A 12 -6.19 36.98 -33.58
C GLU A 12 -5.82 35.63 -34.20
N GLN A 13 -5.41 35.65 -35.48
CA GLN A 13 -5.16 34.42 -36.25
C GLN A 13 -3.77 33.80 -36.04
N ASP A 14 -2.87 34.44 -35.28
CA ASP A 14 -1.48 33.95 -35.16
C ASP A 14 -0.92 33.88 -33.72
N ALA A 15 -1.75 34.05 -32.68
CA ALA A 15 -1.33 33.85 -31.30
C ALA A 15 -1.57 32.39 -30.88
N GLU A 16 -0.48 31.69 -30.54
CA GLU A 16 -0.48 30.33 -29.99
C GLU A 16 -1.63 30.13 -29.00
N CYS A 17 -2.65 29.38 -29.42
CA CYS A 17 -3.77 28.98 -28.57
C CYS A 17 -3.25 27.93 -27.57
N SER A 18 -2.45 28.36 -26.59
CA SER A 18 -2.07 27.54 -25.45
C SER A 18 -3.31 27.43 -24.55
N PRO A 19 -3.90 26.23 -24.37
CA PRO A 19 -5.03 26.08 -23.48
C PRO A 19 -4.58 26.39 -22.05
N GLU A 20 -4.93 27.56 -21.55
CA GLU A 20 -4.64 27.95 -20.18
C GLU A 20 -5.43 27.05 -19.22
N LEU A 21 -4.73 26.43 -18.27
CA LEU A 21 -5.36 25.62 -17.23
C LEU A 21 -6.13 26.54 -16.27
N ALA A 22 -7.44 26.66 -16.51
CA ALA A 22 -8.33 27.42 -15.64
C ALA A 22 -8.98 26.52 -14.57
N PRO A 23 -8.94 26.90 -13.27
CA PRO A 23 -9.63 26.15 -12.23
C PRO A 23 -11.15 26.16 -12.46
N ARG A 24 -11.76 24.98 -12.52
CA ARG A 24 -13.21 24.81 -12.73
C ARG A 24 -14.00 24.70 -11.42
N GLY A 25 -13.34 24.35 -10.33
CA GLY A 25 -13.96 24.13 -9.03
C GLY A 25 -12.95 23.69 -7.99
N ARG A 26 -13.43 23.53 -6.76
CA ARG A 26 -12.66 22.99 -5.64
C ARG A 26 -13.50 21.97 -4.91
N ILE A 27 -12.90 20.83 -4.61
CA ILE A 27 -13.52 19.76 -3.84
C ILE A 27 -12.86 19.77 -2.46
N ALA A 28 -13.67 19.87 -1.40
CA ALA A 28 -13.17 19.73 -0.05
C ALA A 28 -12.79 18.25 0.20
N THR A 29 -11.57 18.02 0.68
CA THR A 29 -11.08 16.69 1.05
C THR A 29 -10.79 16.65 2.56
N PRO A 30 -10.67 15.45 3.14
CA PRO A 30 -9.98 15.30 4.41
C PRO A 30 -8.53 15.84 4.35
N PRO A 31 -7.90 16.12 5.51
CA PRO A 31 -6.55 16.67 5.58
C PRO A 31 -5.49 15.82 4.87
N GLU A 32 -4.53 16.49 4.24
CA GLU A 32 -3.38 15.90 3.52
C GLU A 32 -3.78 14.94 2.37
N PRO A 33 -4.45 15.42 1.31
CA PRO A 33 -4.67 14.62 0.11
C PRO A 33 -3.35 14.37 -0.61
N ILE A 34 -3.00 13.10 -0.86
CA ILE A 34 -1.65 12.70 -1.35
C ILE A 34 -1.70 11.96 -2.67
N ALA A 35 -2.66 11.05 -2.83
CA ALA A 35 -2.84 10.30 -4.06
C ALA A 35 -4.28 10.40 -4.53
N LEU A 36 -4.46 10.36 -5.85
CA LEU A 36 -5.76 10.42 -6.49
C LEU A 36 -5.87 9.38 -7.60
N GLY A 37 -7.09 8.93 -7.85
CA GLY A 37 -7.44 7.99 -8.91
C GLY A 37 -8.93 8.10 -9.23
N MET A 38 -9.39 7.41 -10.27
CA MET A 38 -10.81 7.40 -10.64
C MET A 38 -11.31 5.97 -10.77
N THR A 39 -12.60 5.77 -10.53
CA THR A 39 -13.27 4.52 -10.90
C THR A 39 -13.18 4.28 -12.42
N PRO A 40 -13.20 3.02 -12.91
CA PRO A 40 -13.03 2.73 -14.33
C PRO A 40 -14.07 3.38 -15.26
N ASP A 41 -15.27 3.65 -14.74
CA ASP A 41 -16.33 4.39 -15.44
C ASP A 41 -16.08 5.91 -15.53
N GLY A 42 -15.07 6.41 -14.82
CA GLY A 42 -14.73 7.83 -14.72
C GLY A 42 -15.74 8.67 -13.93
N GLY A 43 -16.68 8.02 -13.21
CA GLY A 43 -17.76 8.71 -12.49
C GLY A 43 -17.35 9.21 -11.10
N THR A 44 -16.37 8.57 -10.47
CA THR A 44 -15.98 8.85 -9.08
C THR A 44 -14.48 9.12 -8.98
N LEU A 45 -14.11 10.26 -8.38
CA LEU A 45 -12.75 10.57 -7.93
C LEU A 45 -12.51 9.94 -6.56
N LEU A 46 -11.39 9.25 -6.41
CA LEU A 46 -10.92 8.69 -5.15
C LEU A 46 -9.65 9.42 -4.72
N VAL A 47 -9.54 9.74 -3.43
CA VAL A 47 -8.41 10.49 -2.85
C VAL A 47 -7.97 9.84 -1.55
N ALA A 48 -6.71 9.39 -1.50
CA ALA A 48 -6.09 8.95 -0.25
C ALA A 48 -5.60 10.17 0.54
N CYS A 49 -6.02 10.25 1.80
CA CYS A 49 -5.75 11.38 2.68
C CYS A 49 -4.95 10.90 3.91
N GLY A 50 -3.70 11.36 4.05
CA GLY A 50 -2.71 10.84 5.00
C GLY A 50 -3.09 11.13 6.46
N TRP A 51 -3.03 12.40 6.84
CA TRP A 51 -3.52 12.90 8.13
C TRP A 51 -5.01 12.69 8.33
N GLY A 52 -5.81 12.80 7.26
CA GLY A 52 -7.24 12.50 7.30
C GLY A 52 -7.55 11.03 7.57
N ARG A 53 -6.56 10.13 7.40
CA ARG A 53 -6.68 8.68 7.60
C ARG A 53 -7.89 8.10 6.87
N ALA A 54 -8.03 8.43 5.60
CA ALA A 54 -9.21 8.05 4.84
C ALA A 54 -8.95 7.84 3.35
N LEU A 55 -9.78 6.99 2.75
CA LEU A 55 -10.05 7.02 1.32
C LEU A 55 -11.36 7.80 1.11
N PHE A 56 -11.24 8.96 0.50
CA PHE A 56 -12.36 9.83 0.18
C PHE A 56 -12.83 9.59 -1.26
N ALA A 57 -14.13 9.46 -1.46
CA ALA A 57 -14.75 9.31 -2.77
C ALA A 57 -15.69 10.49 -3.05
N HIS A 58 -15.56 11.08 -4.25
CA HIS A 58 -16.37 12.20 -4.69
C HIS A 58 -16.89 11.95 -6.11
N PRO A 59 -18.20 12.06 -6.35
CA PRO A 59 -18.76 11.96 -7.69
C PRO A 59 -18.37 13.18 -8.53
N LEU A 60 -17.94 12.97 -9.78
CA LEU A 60 -17.51 14.06 -10.66
C LEU A 60 -18.65 14.77 -11.38
N ARG A 61 -19.84 14.17 -11.40
CA ARG A 61 -21.07 14.79 -11.93
C ARG A 61 -22.20 14.57 -10.93
N GLU A 62 -23.12 15.52 -10.91
CA GLU A 62 -24.33 15.40 -10.10
C GLU A 62 -25.16 14.22 -10.59
N GLY A 63 -25.54 13.33 -9.66
CA GLY A 63 -26.30 12.11 -9.97
C GLY A 63 -25.48 10.91 -10.45
N ASP A 64 -24.17 11.07 -10.70
CA ASP A 64 -23.25 9.97 -11.03
C ASP A 64 -22.48 9.51 -9.79
N GLY A 65 -21.89 8.31 -9.85
CA GLY A 65 -20.82 7.87 -8.94
C GLY A 65 -21.21 7.68 -7.46
N LEU A 66 -20.18 7.55 -6.61
CA LEU A 66 -20.34 7.32 -5.17
C LEU A 66 -19.68 8.44 -4.37
N SER A 67 -20.29 8.77 -3.23
CA SER A 67 -19.76 9.72 -2.25
C SER A 67 -19.59 9.02 -0.90
N PHE A 68 -18.35 8.91 -0.42
CA PHE A 68 -18.09 8.32 0.90
C PHE A 68 -16.73 8.78 1.46
N THR A 69 -16.52 8.53 2.76
CA THR A 69 -15.21 8.65 3.41
C THR A 69 -14.97 7.36 4.20
N ALA A 70 -14.12 6.48 3.67
CA ALA A 70 -13.80 5.22 4.32
C ALA A 70 -12.65 5.46 5.33
N PRO A 71 -12.84 5.20 6.64
CA PRO A 71 -11.78 5.37 7.63
C PRO A 71 -10.69 4.32 7.44
N LEU A 72 -9.43 4.72 7.51
CA LEU A 72 -8.26 3.88 7.30
C LEU A 72 -7.31 3.90 8.52
N ALA A 73 -6.40 2.94 8.53
CA ALA A 73 -5.19 3.02 9.35
C ALA A 73 -4.37 4.27 9.01
N ARG A 74 -3.41 4.60 9.89
CA ARG A 74 -2.60 5.82 9.75
C ARG A 74 -1.90 5.87 8.40
N GLU A 75 -1.74 7.07 7.85
CA GLU A 75 -0.79 7.33 6.77
C GLU A 75 -1.05 6.55 5.47
N PRO A 76 -2.30 6.51 4.94
CA PRO A 76 -2.54 5.99 3.60
C PRO A 76 -1.84 6.87 2.56
N ARG A 77 -1.12 6.25 1.62
CA ARG A 77 -0.33 6.97 0.61
C ARG A 77 -0.70 6.54 -0.80
N GLY A 78 -0.12 5.43 -1.29
CA GLY A 78 -0.42 4.92 -2.63
C GLY A 78 -1.66 4.03 -2.61
N PHE A 79 -2.44 4.04 -3.68
CA PHE A 79 -3.49 3.04 -3.88
C PHE A 79 -3.67 2.71 -5.37
N ALA A 80 -4.30 1.58 -5.63
CA ALA A 80 -4.75 1.19 -6.96
C ALA A 80 -6.10 0.46 -6.87
N LEU A 81 -6.89 0.56 -7.93
CA LEU A 81 -8.12 -0.20 -8.07
C LEU A 81 -7.85 -1.56 -8.70
N ASP A 82 -8.68 -2.55 -8.33
CA ASP A 82 -8.75 -3.79 -9.07
C ASP A 82 -9.32 -3.56 -10.48
N LYS A 83 -9.17 -4.55 -11.37
CA LYS A 83 -9.64 -4.45 -12.76
C LYS A 83 -11.15 -4.15 -12.87
N THR A 84 -11.95 -4.58 -11.89
CA THR A 84 -13.40 -4.33 -11.87
C THR A 84 -13.79 -2.99 -11.23
N GLY A 85 -12.85 -2.29 -10.59
CA GLY A 85 -13.10 -1.03 -9.89
C GLY A 85 -13.90 -1.16 -8.59
N ARG A 86 -14.08 -2.38 -8.09
CA ARG A 86 -14.87 -2.66 -6.88
C ARG A 86 -14.03 -2.62 -5.60
N PHE A 87 -12.72 -2.80 -5.73
CA PHE A 87 -11.79 -2.81 -4.61
C PHE A 87 -10.67 -1.81 -4.83
N ALA A 88 -10.39 -0.99 -3.81
CA ALA A 88 -9.14 -0.23 -3.73
C ALA A 88 -8.18 -0.92 -2.77
N ILE A 89 -6.94 -1.13 -3.22
CA ILE A 89 -5.84 -1.63 -2.41
C ILE A 89 -5.00 -0.41 -2.03
N VAL A 90 -4.92 -0.12 -0.73
CA VAL A 90 -4.29 1.07 -0.17
C VAL A 90 -3.04 0.66 0.62
N ALA A 91 -1.90 1.22 0.25
CA ALA A 91 -0.65 1.08 0.97
C ALA A 91 -0.45 2.21 1.96
N HIS A 92 0.20 1.88 3.07
CA HIS A 92 0.47 2.81 4.16
C HIS A 92 1.96 3.12 4.26
N ALA A 93 2.31 4.38 4.53
CA ALA A 93 3.70 4.77 4.76
C ALA A 93 4.25 4.23 6.08
N VAL A 94 3.40 4.00 7.07
CA VAL A 94 3.80 3.46 8.38
C VAL A 94 2.73 2.51 8.93
N GLY A 95 3.09 1.76 9.97
CA GLY A 95 2.16 0.87 10.67
C GLY A 95 2.03 -0.52 10.04
N SER A 96 2.93 -0.90 9.11
CA SER A 96 3.02 -2.23 8.52
C SER A 96 1.72 -2.77 7.96
N ARG A 97 0.98 -1.96 7.18
CA ARG A 97 -0.37 -2.35 6.74
C ARG A 97 -0.65 -2.08 5.27
N VAL A 98 -1.52 -2.91 4.72
CA VAL A 98 -2.28 -2.66 3.49
C VAL A 98 -3.76 -2.85 3.78
N SER A 99 -4.60 -1.95 3.27
CA SER A 99 -6.06 -2.02 3.40
C SER A 99 -6.72 -2.35 2.07
N VAL A 100 -7.79 -3.12 2.10
CA VAL A 100 -8.68 -3.37 0.96
C VAL A 100 -10.02 -2.70 1.26
N VAL A 101 -10.39 -1.73 0.44
CA VAL A 101 -11.64 -0.96 0.57
C VAL A 101 -12.63 -1.41 -0.49
N SER A 102 -13.86 -1.71 -0.09
CA SER A 102 -14.96 -1.87 -1.04
C SER A 102 -15.44 -0.50 -1.50
N ILE A 103 -15.39 -0.27 -2.80
CA ILE A 103 -15.86 0.98 -3.41
C ILE A 103 -17.37 1.10 -3.30
N GLU A 104 -18.09 0.02 -3.60
CA GLU A 104 -19.56 -0.02 -3.50
C GLU A 104 -20.06 0.24 -2.06
N LYS A 105 -19.44 -0.38 -1.06
CA LYS A 105 -19.84 -0.23 0.34
C LYS A 105 -19.26 1.00 1.03
N GLY A 106 -18.28 1.67 0.41
CA GLY A 106 -17.58 2.80 0.98
C GLY A 106 -16.86 2.50 2.30
N SER A 107 -16.38 1.26 2.49
CA SER A 107 -15.83 0.79 3.75
C SER A 107 -14.67 -0.18 3.58
N VAL A 108 -13.79 -0.24 4.59
CA VAL A 108 -12.68 -1.19 4.65
C VAL A 108 -13.24 -2.60 4.83
N LEU A 109 -12.88 -3.51 3.93
CA LEU A 109 -13.18 -4.93 4.06
C LEU A 109 -12.13 -5.65 4.88
N HIS A 110 -10.85 -5.38 4.57
CA HIS A 110 -9.73 -6.09 5.15
C HIS A 110 -8.57 -5.14 5.43
N GLU A 111 -7.85 -5.44 6.50
CA GLU A 111 -6.51 -4.93 6.74
C GLU A 111 -5.55 -6.11 6.85
N ARG A 112 -4.37 -5.95 6.26
CA ARG A 112 -3.31 -6.95 6.31
C ARG A 112 -2.07 -6.35 6.94
N ALA A 113 -1.64 -6.98 8.02
CA ALA A 113 -0.32 -6.72 8.59
C ALA A 113 0.75 -7.28 7.65
N LEU A 114 1.81 -6.49 7.47
CA LEU A 114 2.97 -6.81 6.65
C LEU A 114 4.24 -6.93 7.52
N ASP A 115 4.06 -7.14 8.84
CA ASP A 115 5.18 -7.36 9.75
C ASP A 115 5.95 -8.62 9.34
N TRP A 116 7.27 -8.53 9.42
CA TRP A 116 8.20 -9.61 9.09
C TRP A 116 9.11 -9.91 10.26
N ARG A 117 9.82 -11.04 10.21
CA ARG A 117 10.74 -11.47 11.26
C ARG A 117 11.97 -12.13 10.67
N ASP A 118 13.13 -11.58 11.02
CA ASP A 118 14.42 -12.19 10.67
C ASP A 118 14.81 -13.20 11.74
N LYS A 119 15.23 -14.39 11.29
CA LYS A 119 15.92 -15.35 12.16
C LYS A 119 17.42 -15.16 11.98
N VAL A 120 18.09 -14.76 13.05
CA VAL A 120 19.55 -14.76 13.12
C VAL A 120 19.96 -16.14 13.57
N LEU A 121 20.79 -16.83 12.77
CA LEU A 121 21.30 -18.15 13.11
C LEU A 121 22.70 -18.04 13.68
N ASP A 122 23.01 -18.90 14.64
CA ASP A 122 24.39 -19.18 15.00
C ASP A 122 25.09 -19.85 13.80
N PRO A 123 26.25 -19.32 13.35
CA PRO A 123 26.89 -19.78 12.12
C PRO A 123 27.46 -21.20 12.22
N PHE A 124 27.66 -21.74 13.43
CA PHE A 124 28.26 -23.05 13.64
C PHE A 124 27.21 -24.14 13.88
N THR A 125 26.09 -23.79 14.50
CA THR A 125 25.03 -24.72 14.91
C THR A 125 23.78 -24.61 14.05
N SER A 126 23.66 -23.56 13.23
CA SER A 126 22.43 -23.22 12.50
C SER A 126 21.19 -23.05 13.40
N SER A 127 21.39 -22.91 14.71
CA SER A 127 20.31 -22.68 15.67
C SER A 127 19.89 -21.21 15.64
N VAL A 128 18.60 -20.92 15.85
CA VAL A 128 18.10 -19.54 15.89
C VAL A 128 18.52 -18.90 17.21
N VAL A 129 19.37 -17.87 17.15
CA VAL A 129 19.84 -17.11 18.31
C VAL A 129 19.06 -15.82 18.54
N ALA A 130 18.44 -15.27 17.50
CA ALA A 130 17.53 -14.14 17.63
C ALA A 130 16.39 -14.19 16.60
N ASN A 131 15.25 -13.61 16.97
CA ASN A 131 14.07 -13.47 16.13
C ASN A 131 13.63 -12.00 16.13
N VAL A 132 14.12 -11.25 15.16
CA VAL A 132 14.09 -9.79 15.15
C VAL A 132 12.89 -9.29 14.33
N PRO A 133 11.97 -8.50 14.91
CA PRO A 133 10.83 -7.97 14.16
C PRO A 133 11.28 -6.94 13.13
N ARG A 134 10.65 -6.96 11.96
CA ARG A 134 10.73 -5.92 10.95
C ARG A 134 9.34 -5.38 10.67
N HIS A 135 9.25 -4.07 10.51
CA HIS A 135 8.03 -3.37 10.15
C HIS A 135 8.08 -2.93 8.69
N ALA A 136 7.00 -3.14 7.96
CA ALA A 136 6.86 -2.62 6.62
C ALA A 136 6.47 -1.13 6.68
N VAL A 137 7.25 -0.30 5.99
CA VAL A 137 7.04 1.14 5.89
C VAL A 137 7.25 1.61 4.45
N GLN A 138 6.95 2.88 4.19
CA GLN A 138 7.15 3.53 2.90
C GLN A 138 6.36 2.89 1.74
N GLY A 139 5.16 2.37 2.02
CA GLY A 139 4.21 1.91 1.00
C GLY A 139 3.61 3.09 0.22
N PHE A 140 4.37 3.64 -0.73
CA PHE A 140 3.99 4.84 -1.48
C PHE A 140 3.32 4.56 -2.82
N ALA A 141 3.37 3.33 -3.31
CA ALA A 141 2.79 2.93 -4.58
C ALA A 141 2.10 1.56 -4.46
N VAL A 142 1.13 1.34 -5.33
CA VAL A 142 0.46 0.04 -5.51
C VAL A 142 0.28 -0.15 -7.01
N ALA A 143 0.57 -1.35 -7.50
CA ALA A 143 0.22 -1.77 -8.85
C ALA A 143 -0.68 -3.00 -8.77
N VAL A 144 -1.74 -3.05 -9.59
CA VAL A 144 -2.59 -4.24 -9.71
C VAL A 144 -2.34 -4.91 -11.06
N LEU A 145 -2.08 -6.21 -11.03
CA LEU A 145 -1.91 -7.05 -12.20
C LEU A 145 -2.76 -8.32 -12.06
N GLY A 146 -3.80 -8.42 -12.88
CA GLY A 146 -4.76 -9.51 -12.79
C GLY A 146 -5.49 -9.51 -11.45
N GLU A 147 -5.34 -10.60 -10.70
CA GLU A 147 -5.95 -10.78 -9.38
C GLU A 147 -4.97 -10.49 -8.23
N ARG A 148 -3.86 -9.79 -8.51
CA ARG A 148 -2.82 -9.51 -7.51
C ARG A 148 -2.48 -8.04 -7.42
N ALA A 149 -2.28 -7.58 -6.20
CA ALA A 149 -1.69 -6.29 -5.89
C ALA A 149 -0.21 -6.45 -5.53
N HIS A 150 0.59 -5.51 -6.00
CA HIS A 150 2.03 -5.42 -5.84
C HIS A 150 2.34 -4.10 -5.13
N VAL A 151 2.90 -4.18 -3.93
CA VAL A 151 3.16 -3.03 -3.05
C VAL A 151 4.65 -2.96 -2.72
N PRO A 152 5.43 -2.13 -3.42
CA PRO A 152 6.81 -1.87 -3.02
C PRO A 152 6.85 -1.15 -1.67
N LEU A 153 7.76 -1.59 -0.81
CA LEU A 153 7.91 -1.10 0.55
C LEU A 153 9.34 -1.32 1.07
N VAL A 154 9.61 -0.85 2.28
CA VAL A 154 10.86 -1.10 2.99
C VAL A 154 10.57 -1.79 4.32
N LEU A 155 11.20 -2.93 4.57
CA LEU A 155 11.20 -3.59 5.85
C LEU A 155 12.28 -2.98 6.73
N VAL A 156 11.88 -2.35 7.84
CA VAL A 156 12.79 -1.67 8.76
C VAL A 156 12.80 -2.32 10.13
N TYR A 157 13.95 -2.24 10.78
CA TYR A 157 14.08 -2.49 12.20
C TYR A 157 14.24 -1.13 12.91
N PRO A 158 13.25 -0.73 13.73
CA PRO A 158 13.30 0.57 14.39
C PRO A 158 14.29 0.59 15.57
N GLY A 159 14.92 -0.52 15.91
CA GLY A 159 15.70 -0.65 17.16
C GLY A 159 14.83 -0.97 18.36
N ASP A 160 15.47 -1.09 19.52
CA ASP A 160 14.77 -1.09 20.81
C ASP A 160 14.37 0.35 21.16
N PRO A 161 13.06 0.64 21.32
CA PRO A 161 12.60 2.00 21.65
C PRO A 161 13.08 2.49 23.03
N LEU A 162 13.56 1.61 23.90
CA LEU A 162 14.11 1.95 25.21
C LEU A 162 15.60 2.30 25.17
N VAL A 163 16.27 2.03 24.04
CA VAL A 163 17.69 2.29 23.86
C VAL A 163 17.87 3.49 22.94
N SER A 164 18.61 4.50 23.40
CA SER A 164 18.97 5.64 22.56
C SER A 164 19.91 5.17 21.45
N SER A 165 19.51 5.37 20.20
CA SER A 165 20.37 5.08 19.06
C SER A 165 21.31 6.25 18.77
N GLY A 166 22.60 5.97 18.55
CA GLY A 166 23.59 6.98 18.15
C GLY A 166 23.48 7.47 16.71
N GLY A 167 22.45 7.03 15.98
CA GLY A 167 22.24 7.34 14.56
C GLY A 167 21.20 6.42 13.91
N TYR A 168 20.91 6.65 12.63
CA TYR A 168 19.97 5.81 11.88
C TYR A 168 20.58 4.42 11.63
N GLY A 169 20.11 3.42 12.37
CA GLY A 169 20.39 2.01 12.08
C GLY A 169 21.80 1.54 12.38
N LEU A 170 22.40 2.04 13.46
CA LEU A 170 23.57 1.38 14.03
C LEU A 170 23.19 -0.04 14.44
N SER A 171 23.94 -1.00 13.92
CA SER A 171 23.84 -2.41 14.27
C SER A 171 23.92 -2.55 15.77
N VAL A 172 23.03 -3.37 16.34
CA VAL A 172 23.23 -3.92 17.69
C VAL A 172 24.69 -4.33 17.82
N GLU A 173 25.37 -3.71 18.78
CA GLU A 173 26.78 -3.88 19.04
C GLU A 173 27.10 -5.39 19.14
N GLU A 174 28.16 -5.80 18.44
CA GLU A 174 28.82 -7.12 18.50
C GLU A 174 28.21 -8.33 17.76
N ILE A 175 27.04 -8.24 17.10
CA ILE A 175 26.50 -9.35 16.29
C ILE A 175 26.30 -8.95 14.82
N ALA A 176 27.39 -8.91 14.06
CA ALA A 176 27.44 -8.75 12.59
C ALA A 176 26.79 -7.45 12.03
N PRO A 177 27.14 -6.99 10.81
CA PRO A 177 26.50 -5.83 10.21
C PRO A 177 25.00 -6.07 10.01
N TYR A 178 24.18 -5.54 10.91
CA TYR A 178 22.74 -5.59 10.86
C TYR A 178 22.22 -4.51 9.91
N PHE A 179 21.64 -4.89 8.77
CA PHE A 179 21.06 -3.91 7.85
C PHE A 179 19.70 -3.44 8.39
N PRO A 180 19.57 -2.15 8.75
CA PRO A 180 18.40 -1.64 9.45
C PRO A 180 17.16 -1.52 8.54
N HIS A 181 17.35 -1.61 7.22
CA HIS A 181 16.29 -1.50 6.23
C HIS A 181 16.55 -2.45 5.05
N GLU A 182 15.49 -2.97 4.44
CA GLU A 182 15.54 -3.84 3.28
C GLU A 182 14.37 -3.54 2.32
N PRO A 183 14.61 -3.28 1.03
CA PRO A 183 13.52 -3.12 0.07
C PRO A 183 12.79 -4.45 -0.15
N ALA A 184 11.46 -4.41 -0.17
CA ALA A 184 10.62 -5.58 -0.40
C ALA A 184 9.43 -5.26 -1.30
N LEU A 185 8.83 -6.31 -1.86
CA LEU A 185 7.61 -6.24 -2.64
C LEU A 185 6.55 -7.14 -1.99
N ALA A 186 5.51 -6.55 -1.42
CA ALA A 186 4.35 -7.34 -1.01
C ALA A 186 3.51 -7.71 -2.22
N VAL A 187 3.15 -8.99 -2.35
CA VAL A 187 2.20 -9.49 -3.33
C VAL A 187 0.97 -9.99 -2.57
N LEU A 188 -0.17 -9.38 -2.82
CA LEU A 188 -1.44 -9.73 -2.18
C LEU A 188 -2.39 -10.26 -3.23
N ASP A 189 -3.04 -11.39 -2.99
CA ASP A 189 -4.18 -11.78 -3.81
C ASP A 189 -5.34 -10.80 -3.53
N ILE A 190 -6.08 -10.42 -4.56
CA ILE A 190 -7.23 -9.53 -4.43
C ILE A 190 -8.48 -10.41 -4.29
N PRO A 191 -9.39 -10.12 -3.33
CA PRO A 191 -10.60 -10.91 -3.17
C PRO A 191 -11.34 -11.07 -4.50
N ALA A 192 -11.56 -12.31 -4.93
CA ALA A 192 -12.39 -12.59 -6.09
C ALA A 192 -13.83 -12.15 -5.78
N ALA A 193 -14.43 -11.47 -6.75
CA ALA A 193 -15.84 -11.07 -6.84
C ALA A 193 -16.90 -12.01 -6.24
N ALA A 194 -16.59 -13.31 -6.19
CA ALA A 194 -17.54 -14.39 -6.00
C ALA A 194 -17.09 -15.28 -4.84
N ARG A 195 -17.48 -14.88 -3.63
CA ARG A 195 -17.91 -15.77 -2.53
C ARG A 195 -18.67 -14.90 -1.55
N GLY A 196 -19.99 -14.88 -1.74
CA GLY A 196 -20.91 -14.32 -0.77
C GLY A 196 -20.74 -15.00 0.59
N GLU A 197 -21.02 -14.22 1.63
CA GLU A 197 -21.54 -14.65 2.93
C GLU A 197 -20.99 -15.97 3.49
N SER A 198 -20.11 -15.83 4.49
CA SER A 198 -19.52 -16.89 5.34
C SER A 198 -18.35 -17.68 4.73
N GLY A 199 -17.20 -17.65 5.42
CA GLY A 199 -16.03 -18.49 5.14
C GLY A 199 -14.73 -17.68 5.20
N GLU A 200 -13.72 -18.19 5.89
CA GLU A 200 -12.52 -17.45 6.29
C GLU A 200 -11.84 -16.58 5.22
N ASP A 201 -11.24 -15.54 5.78
CA ASP A 201 -10.50 -14.46 5.17
C ASP A 201 -9.21 -14.95 4.46
N ASN A 202 -9.37 -15.66 3.34
CA ASN A 202 -8.27 -16.29 2.61
C ASN A 202 -7.61 -15.36 1.59
N THR A 203 -7.29 -14.13 2.01
CA THR A 203 -6.41 -13.24 1.24
C THR A 203 -4.98 -13.53 1.65
N ASP A 204 -4.34 -14.48 0.97
CA ASP A 204 -2.95 -14.79 1.24
C ASP A 204 -2.05 -13.62 0.80
N VAL A 205 -1.12 -13.26 1.69
CA VAL A 205 -0.09 -12.26 1.44
C VAL A 205 1.24 -12.98 1.28
N ILE A 206 1.86 -12.80 0.12
CA ILE A 206 3.19 -13.29 -0.19
C ILE A 206 4.13 -12.09 -0.24
N LEU A 207 4.96 -11.92 0.79
CA LEU A 207 6.05 -10.95 0.77
C LEU A 207 7.21 -11.54 -0.06
N ARG A 208 7.63 -10.83 -1.10
CA ARG A 208 8.78 -11.17 -1.94
C ARG A 208 9.86 -10.13 -1.75
N THR A 209 10.99 -10.52 -1.18
CA THR A 209 12.22 -9.74 -1.21
C THR A 209 12.99 -10.09 -2.48
N PRO A 210 13.67 -9.14 -3.14
CA PRO A 210 14.48 -9.42 -4.34
C PRO A 210 15.63 -10.40 -4.08
N TYR A 211 15.95 -10.61 -2.81
CA TYR A 211 16.77 -11.71 -2.32
C TYR A 211 15.83 -12.69 -1.62
N ASP A 212 15.75 -13.96 -2.04
CA ASP A 212 15.77 -15.01 -1.00
C ASP A 212 16.94 -14.59 -0.12
N VAL A 213 16.76 -14.31 1.18
CA VAL A 213 17.89 -13.86 2.02
C VAL A 213 18.90 -15.01 2.07
N VAL A 214 19.77 -14.96 1.08
CA VAL A 214 20.95 -15.70 0.77
C VAL A 214 21.84 -14.55 0.31
N SER A 215 22.78 -14.18 1.17
CA SER A 215 23.73 -13.07 1.01
C SER A 215 23.23 -11.67 1.45
N ALA A 216 23.21 -11.49 2.77
CA ALA A 216 24.13 -10.48 3.32
C ALA A 216 25.06 -11.10 4.38
N ASP A 217 24.71 -12.27 4.91
CA ASP A 217 25.55 -13.13 5.73
C ASP A 217 25.02 -14.57 5.59
N ALA A 218 25.89 -15.58 5.43
CA ALA A 218 25.45 -16.97 5.24
C ALA A 218 24.74 -17.55 6.48
N SER A 219 24.76 -16.80 7.59
CA SER A 219 24.06 -17.07 8.86
C SER A 219 22.59 -16.64 8.89
N ARG A 220 22.05 -16.04 7.81
CA ARG A 220 20.69 -15.47 7.80
C ARG A 220 19.74 -16.28 6.94
N ALA A 221 18.57 -16.60 7.49
CA ALA A 221 17.46 -17.17 6.75
C ALA A 221 16.21 -16.32 6.96
N SER A 222 15.64 -15.80 5.86
CA SER A 222 14.34 -15.14 5.89
C SER A 222 13.25 -16.17 6.13
N ALA A 223 12.58 -16.05 7.28
CA ALA A 223 11.46 -16.91 7.58
C ALA A 223 10.23 -16.39 6.82
N GLY A 224 9.95 -16.98 5.65
CA GLY A 224 8.59 -16.99 5.12
C GLY A 224 7.59 -17.37 6.22
N ARG A 225 6.37 -16.84 6.14
CA ARG A 225 5.24 -17.13 7.05
C ARG A 225 5.30 -18.62 7.45
N PRO A 226 5.29 -18.97 8.75
CA PRO A 226 5.34 -20.37 9.14
C PRO A 226 4.19 -21.10 8.42
N PRO A 227 4.46 -22.26 7.79
CA PRO A 227 3.42 -22.99 7.10
C PRO A 227 2.27 -23.21 8.06
N ARG A 228 1.04 -22.97 7.58
CA ARG A 228 -0.18 -23.21 8.34
C ARG A 228 -0.09 -24.62 8.96
N PRO A 229 -0.31 -24.79 10.27
CA PRO A 229 -0.27 -26.12 10.88
C PRO A 229 -1.19 -27.06 10.10
N LYS A 230 -0.68 -28.24 9.73
CA LYS A 230 -1.54 -29.27 9.11
C LYS A 230 -2.72 -29.52 10.06
N GLY A 231 -3.93 -29.13 9.63
CA GLY A 231 -5.17 -29.33 10.41
C GLY A 231 -5.75 -28.10 11.10
N ALA A 232 -5.24 -26.89 10.89
CA ALA A 232 -5.98 -25.69 11.31
C ALA A 232 -7.28 -25.57 10.48
N PRO A 233 -8.46 -25.42 11.11
CA PRO A 233 -9.72 -25.29 10.38
C PRO A 233 -9.76 -24.01 9.54
N PRO A 234 -10.60 -23.99 8.50
CA PRO A 234 -11.04 -22.77 7.82
C PRO A 234 -9.96 -21.86 7.31
#